data_AF-A0A2A9CSA5-F1
#
_entry.id   AF-A0A2A9CSA5-F1
#
_cell.length_a   1.000
_cell.length_b   1.000
_cell.length_c   1.000
_cell.angle_alpha   90.00
_cell.angle_beta   90.00
_cell.angle_gamma   90.00
#
_symmetry.space_group_name_H-M   'P 1'
#
loop_
_entity.id
_entity.type
_entity.pdbx_description
1 polymer ?
#
loop_
_entity_poly.entity_id
_entity_poly.type
_entity_poly.pdbx_seq_one_letter_code
_entity_poly.pdbx_strand_id
1 'polypeptide(L)'
;MARQERPTDSLGQPQFRNEHCAYSELSRRDRHAIRDILKTSFPIGKSSHELWSEFRDTTAFIRRAEPADSVDLAEGVIGGAIVMSYPEDQYDYLAYIAIHPAFRHRRRFFPRANDPHHGSELLHYVYDVMHSRVSPERMQRCLMIEPAGDDALRFYLKALPTNEYPVRFDPEERVFAVAYDGLTL
;
A
#
# COMPACT_ATOMS: atom_id res chain seq x y z
N MET A 1 -5.96 51.13 19.88
CA MET A 1 -5.72 49.85 20.56
C MET A 1 -5.81 48.74 19.52
N ALA A 2 -4.68 48.26 19.01
CA ALA A 2 -4.63 47.18 18.04
C ALA A 2 -4.83 45.84 18.76
N ARG A 3 -5.84 45.06 18.37
CA ARG A 3 -5.95 43.66 18.76
C ARG A 3 -5.03 42.86 17.86
N GLN A 4 -3.96 42.37 18.45
CA GLN A 4 -3.02 41.43 17.86
C GLN A 4 -3.75 40.07 17.80
N GLU A 5 -4.24 39.69 16.63
CA GLU A 5 -4.69 38.32 16.38
C GLU A 5 -3.46 37.42 16.44
N ARG A 6 -3.43 36.51 17.42
CA ARG A 6 -2.40 35.47 17.49
C ARG A 6 -2.66 34.49 16.35
N PRO A 7 -1.70 34.19 15.46
CA PRO A 7 -1.81 33.03 14.61
C PRO A 7 -1.84 31.82 15.55
N THR A 8 -2.97 31.14 15.57
CA THR A 8 -3.07 29.84 16.21
C THR A 8 -2.35 28.89 15.27
N ASP A 9 -1.11 28.54 15.60
CA ASP A 9 -0.40 27.41 15.02
C ASP A 9 -1.26 26.15 15.26
N SER A 10 -2.18 25.89 14.35
CA SER A 10 -2.55 24.51 14.06
C SER A 10 -1.29 23.86 13.52
N LEU A 11 -0.52 23.21 14.39
CA LEU A 11 0.43 22.18 13.98
C LEU A 11 -0.41 21.13 13.23
N GLY A 12 -0.59 21.35 11.93
CA GLY A 12 -1.41 20.54 11.07
C GLY A 12 -0.91 19.12 11.18
N GLN A 13 -1.82 18.18 11.48
CA GLN A 13 -1.47 16.77 11.32
C GLN A 13 -0.94 16.61 9.88
N PRO A 14 0.18 15.90 9.68
CA PRO A 14 0.73 15.71 8.36
C PRO A 14 -0.36 15.15 7.45
N GLN A 15 -0.60 15.81 6.32
CA GLN A 15 -1.53 15.32 5.32
C GLN A 15 -0.85 14.14 4.60
N PHE A 16 -1.63 13.16 4.16
CA PHE A 16 -1.08 12.00 3.45
C PHE A 16 -1.71 11.88 2.07
N ARG A 17 -0.89 11.56 1.07
CA ARG A 17 -1.36 11.26 -0.28
C ARG A 17 -0.90 9.90 -0.73
N ASN A 18 -1.74 9.22 -1.51
CA ASN A 18 -1.37 8.02 -2.24
C ASN A 18 -1.18 8.38 -3.72
N GLU A 19 -0.17 7.79 -4.33
CA GLU A 19 0.16 7.93 -5.75
C GLU A 19 0.45 6.55 -6.34
N HIS A 20 0.32 6.42 -7.66
CA HIS A 20 0.76 5.23 -8.37
C HIS A 20 1.26 5.56 -9.78
N CYS A 21 2.14 4.73 -10.31
CA CYS A 21 2.59 4.79 -11.71
C CYS A 21 3.15 3.43 -12.14
N ALA A 22 3.47 3.26 -13.42
CA ALA A 22 4.25 2.09 -13.84
C ALA A 22 5.63 2.14 -13.15
N TYR A 23 6.16 0.97 -12.75
CA TYR A 23 7.44 0.92 -12.04
C TYR A 23 8.59 1.50 -12.88
N SER A 24 8.55 1.30 -14.20
CA SER A 24 9.51 1.85 -15.17
C SER A 24 9.50 3.38 -15.23
N GLU A 25 8.38 4.02 -14.87
CA GLU A 25 8.20 5.47 -14.88
C GLU A 25 8.63 6.14 -13.57
N LEU A 26 8.93 5.37 -12.53
CA LEU A 26 9.37 5.93 -11.26
C LEU A 26 10.69 6.71 -11.41
N SER A 27 10.73 7.87 -10.74
CA SER A 27 11.96 8.62 -10.56
C SER A 27 13.01 7.74 -9.86
N ARG A 28 14.29 8.01 -10.11
CA ARG A 28 15.38 7.29 -9.43
C ARG A 28 15.29 7.43 -7.91
N ARG A 29 14.85 8.61 -7.43
CA ARG A 29 14.73 8.90 -6.00
C ARG A 29 13.60 8.11 -5.35
N ASP A 30 12.44 8.04 -6.00
CA ASP A 30 11.31 7.26 -5.50
C ASP A 30 11.59 5.76 -5.49
N ARG A 31 12.27 5.25 -6.53
CA ARG A 31 12.73 3.85 -6.53
C ARG A 31 13.64 3.55 -5.35
N HIS A 32 14.57 4.45 -5.02
CA HIS A 32 15.41 4.30 -3.84
C HIS A 32 14.59 4.36 -2.55
N ALA A 33 13.67 5.33 -2.41
CA ALA A 33 12.84 5.48 -1.22
C ALA A 33 11.95 4.24 -0.96
N ILE A 34 11.25 3.73 -1.98
CA ILE A 34 10.44 2.51 -1.87
C ILE A 34 11.32 1.33 -1.49
N ARG A 35 12.44 1.13 -2.19
CA ARG A 35 13.37 0.03 -1.91
C ARG A 35 13.86 0.07 -0.47
N ASP A 36 14.18 1.24 0.04
CA ASP A 36 14.70 1.39 1.39
C ASP A 36 13.62 1.08 2.44
N ILE A 37 12.37 1.49 2.20
CA ILE A 37 11.22 1.08 3.03
C ILE A 37 11.02 -0.44 3.00
N LEU A 38 11.04 -1.06 1.81
CA LEU A 38 10.85 -2.51 1.67
C LEU A 38 11.97 -3.29 2.35
N LYS A 39 13.23 -2.86 2.20
CA LYS A 39 14.39 -3.48 2.88
C LYS A 39 14.29 -3.40 4.39
N THR A 40 13.90 -2.25 4.93
CA THR A 40 13.67 -2.10 6.37
C THR A 40 12.50 -2.96 6.83
N SER A 41 11.51 -3.17 5.97
CA SER A 41 10.26 -3.83 6.30
C SER A 41 10.31 -5.36 6.23
N PHE A 42 11.12 -5.91 5.34
CA PHE A 42 11.28 -7.34 5.07
C PHE A 42 12.76 -7.73 5.17
N PRO A 43 13.30 -7.87 6.40
CA PRO A 43 14.74 -8.08 6.61
C PRO A 43 15.28 -9.48 6.23
N ILE A 44 14.45 -10.35 5.63
CA ILE A 44 14.85 -11.73 5.27
C ILE A 44 15.09 -11.82 3.77
N GLY A 45 16.35 -12.10 3.41
CA GLY A 45 16.80 -12.40 2.05
C GLY A 45 16.87 -11.15 1.19
N LYS A 46 17.96 -10.99 0.42
CA LYS A 46 18.12 -9.96 -0.62
C LYS A 46 16.78 -9.75 -1.31
N SER A 47 16.14 -8.60 -1.06
CA SER A 47 14.85 -8.25 -1.67
C SER A 47 14.93 -8.62 -3.14
N SER A 48 13.98 -9.38 -3.63
CA SER A 48 13.87 -9.76 -5.04
C SER A 48 13.46 -8.55 -5.90
N HIS A 49 14.12 -7.42 -5.68
CA HIS A 49 14.12 -6.23 -6.51
C HIS A 49 14.39 -6.62 -7.95
N GLU A 50 15.28 -7.58 -8.21
CA GLU A 50 15.46 -8.15 -9.56
C GLU A 50 14.16 -8.73 -10.11
N LEU A 51 13.41 -9.56 -9.35
CA LEU A 51 12.22 -10.26 -9.85
C LEU A 51 11.12 -9.32 -10.36
N TRP A 52 10.84 -8.21 -9.68
CA TRP A 52 9.77 -7.31 -10.11
C TRP A 52 10.28 -6.11 -10.92
N SER A 53 11.56 -5.72 -10.82
CA SER A 53 12.08 -4.62 -11.65
C SER A 53 12.18 -4.99 -13.13
N GLU A 54 12.29 -6.28 -13.42
CA GLU A 54 12.30 -6.84 -14.78
C GLU A 54 10.90 -7.25 -15.26
N PHE A 55 9.91 -7.28 -14.36
CA PHE A 55 8.55 -7.67 -14.69
C PHE A 55 7.84 -6.51 -15.40
N ARG A 56 7.45 -6.77 -16.66
CA ARG A 56 7.02 -5.73 -17.61
C ARG A 56 5.79 -4.96 -17.15
N ASP A 57 4.80 -5.63 -16.57
CA ASP A 57 3.56 -5.03 -16.10
C ASP A 57 3.56 -4.93 -14.58
N THR A 58 4.40 -4.02 -14.08
CA THR A 58 4.53 -3.74 -12.64
C THR A 58 4.04 -2.33 -12.34
N THR A 59 3.10 -2.22 -11.42
CA THR A 59 2.62 -0.94 -10.88
C THR A 59 3.21 -0.71 -9.50
N ALA A 60 3.78 0.47 -9.29
CA ALA A 60 4.22 0.92 -7.98
C ALA A 60 3.19 1.86 -7.37
N PHE A 61 2.97 1.70 -6.07
CA PHE A 61 2.11 2.54 -5.26
C PHE A 61 2.95 3.18 -4.16
N ILE A 62 2.77 4.48 -3.95
CA ILE A 62 3.53 5.28 -3.00
C ILE A 62 2.56 5.96 -2.05
N ARG A 63 2.85 5.90 -0.76
CA ARG A 63 2.21 6.75 0.23
C ARG A 63 3.20 7.79 0.75
N ARG A 64 2.85 9.07 0.65
CA ARG A 64 3.68 10.20 1.10
C ARG A 64 3.03 10.96 2.24
N ALA A 65 3.86 11.54 3.09
CA ALA A 65 3.47 12.58 4.02
C ALA A 65 3.75 13.96 3.42
N GLU A 66 2.86 14.91 3.67
CA GLU A 66 2.97 16.30 3.26
C GLU A 66 3.00 17.24 4.48
N PRO A 67 3.93 18.21 4.50
CA PRO A 67 5.04 18.39 3.56
C PRO A 67 6.12 17.30 3.73
N ALA A 68 6.78 16.89 2.63
CA ALA A 68 7.75 15.80 2.62
C ALA A 68 8.91 15.98 3.63
N ASP A 69 9.35 17.23 3.82
CA ASP A 69 10.44 17.61 4.72
C ASP A 69 10.10 17.44 6.21
N SER A 70 8.82 17.26 6.54
CA SER A 70 8.39 17.10 7.93
C SER A 70 8.70 15.72 8.53
N VAL A 71 9.16 14.76 7.71
CA VAL A 71 9.17 13.34 8.08
C VAL A 71 10.56 12.69 8.13
N ASP A 72 11.66 13.40 7.88
CA ASP A 72 13.04 12.84 7.90
C ASP A 72 13.17 11.48 7.16
N LEU A 73 12.36 11.32 6.11
CA LEU A 73 12.37 10.18 5.20
C LEU A 73 12.54 10.69 3.77
N ALA A 74 13.23 9.91 2.95
CA ALA A 74 13.50 10.25 1.56
C ALA A 74 12.20 10.56 0.79
N GLU A 75 12.12 11.75 0.20
CA GLU A 75 10.98 12.22 -0.61
C GLU A 75 9.62 12.16 0.13
N GLY A 76 9.65 12.18 1.47
CA GLY A 76 8.45 12.06 2.32
C GLY A 76 7.72 10.73 2.19
N VAL A 77 8.34 9.71 1.58
CA VAL A 77 7.69 8.40 1.37
C VAL A 77 7.61 7.67 2.71
N ILE A 78 6.40 7.34 3.14
CA ILE A 78 6.13 6.62 4.39
C ILE A 78 5.66 5.20 4.15
N GLY A 79 5.34 4.84 2.91
CA GLY A 79 4.91 3.50 2.55
C GLY A 79 4.94 3.28 1.05
N GLY A 80 4.90 2.01 0.66
CA GLY A 80 4.81 1.63 -0.74
C GLY A 80 4.27 0.23 -0.92
N ALA A 81 3.73 -0.03 -2.10
CA ALA A 81 3.31 -1.35 -2.55
C ALA A 81 3.73 -1.59 -4.00
N ILE A 82 3.95 -2.87 -4.34
CA ILE A 82 4.31 -3.32 -5.69
C ILE A 82 3.30 -4.38 -6.11
N VAL A 83 2.67 -4.15 -7.25
CA VAL A 83 1.71 -5.08 -7.86
C VAL A 83 2.23 -5.50 -9.23
N MET A 84 2.28 -6.81 -9.46
CA MET A 84 2.66 -7.42 -10.74
C MET A 84 1.40 -7.96 -11.44
N SER A 85 1.12 -7.52 -12.66
CA SER A 85 -0.05 -7.97 -13.42
C SER A 85 0.29 -9.22 -14.25
N TYR A 86 -0.46 -10.30 -14.09
CA TYR A 86 -0.36 -11.52 -14.89
C TYR A 86 -1.59 -11.61 -15.82
N PRO A 87 -1.59 -10.91 -16.96
CA PRO A 87 -2.77 -10.84 -17.83
C PRO A 87 -3.14 -12.19 -18.47
N GLU A 88 -2.15 -13.05 -18.71
CA GLU A 88 -2.38 -14.40 -19.26
C GLU A 88 -3.15 -15.27 -18.26
N ASP A 89 -2.83 -15.15 -16.97
CA ASP A 89 -3.48 -15.88 -15.88
C ASP A 89 -4.65 -15.10 -15.25
N GLN A 90 -4.89 -13.87 -15.71
CA GLN A 90 -6.01 -13.00 -15.32
C GLN A 90 -6.02 -12.61 -13.83
N TYR A 91 -4.85 -12.38 -13.22
CA TYR A 91 -4.74 -11.87 -11.86
C TYR A 91 -3.67 -10.78 -11.71
N ASP A 92 -3.83 -9.93 -10.70
CA ASP A 92 -2.78 -9.04 -10.21
C ASP A 92 -2.22 -9.61 -8.90
N TYR A 93 -0.89 -9.65 -8.73
CA TYR A 93 -0.24 -10.15 -7.53
C TYR A 93 0.34 -9.02 -6.69
N LEU A 94 -0.11 -8.89 -5.44
CA LEU A 94 0.48 -7.97 -4.47
C LEU A 94 1.79 -8.54 -3.93
N ALA A 95 2.87 -8.27 -4.64
CA ALA A 95 4.20 -8.76 -4.28
C ALA A 95 4.71 -8.15 -2.96
N TYR A 96 4.45 -6.85 -2.77
CA TYR A 96 4.89 -6.14 -1.58
C TYR A 96 3.87 -5.10 -1.16
N ILE A 97 3.70 -4.95 0.15
CA ILE A 97 3.10 -3.77 0.78
C ILE A 97 3.83 -3.52 2.09
N ALA A 98 4.26 -2.29 2.31
CA ALA A 98 4.90 -1.92 3.56
C ALA A 98 4.69 -0.46 3.91
N ILE A 99 4.54 -0.22 5.21
CA ILE A 99 4.61 1.09 5.82
C ILE A 99 5.91 1.16 6.60
N HIS A 100 6.60 2.29 6.56
CA HIS A 100 7.81 2.52 7.35
C HIS A 100 7.53 2.26 8.84
N PRO A 101 8.39 1.55 9.59
CA PRO A 101 8.11 1.15 10.97
C PRO A 101 7.66 2.27 11.91
N ALA A 102 8.22 3.48 11.76
CA ALA A 102 7.84 4.67 12.53
C ALA A 102 6.37 5.09 12.35
N PHE A 103 5.70 4.59 11.31
CA PHE A 103 4.33 4.88 10.91
C PHE A 103 3.39 3.67 11.04
N ARG A 104 3.89 2.46 11.35
CA ARG A 104 3.06 1.23 11.44
C ARG A 104 2.16 1.19 12.67
N HIS A 105 2.75 1.48 13.83
CA HIS A 105 2.10 1.32 15.12
C HIS A 105 2.51 2.47 16.04
N ARG A 106 1.87 3.63 15.90
CA ARG A 106 1.76 4.52 17.07
C ARG A 106 0.81 3.84 18.06
N ARG A 107 1.35 2.91 18.87
CA ARG A 107 0.63 2.20 19.93
C ARG A 107 -0.06 3.25 20.81
N ARG A 108 -1.39 3.26 20.78
CA ARG A 108 -2.20 4.19 21.55
C ARG A 108 -2.45 3.62 22.94
N PHE A 109 -2.00 4.33 23.96
CA PHE A 109 -2.46 4.14 25.33
C PHE A 109 -3.88 4.71 25.55
N PHE A 110 -4.42 5.50 24.60
CA PHE A 110 -5.78 6.05 24.67
C PHE A 110 -6.47 6.02 23.28
N PRO A 111 -7.70 5.47 23.16
CA PRO A 111 -8.34 5.17 21.87
C PRO A 111 -9.01 6.39 21.17
N ARG A 112 -8.60 7.63 21.46
CA ARG A 112 -9.25 8.83 20.91
C ARG A 112 -8.34 9.53 19.88
N ALA A 113 -8.38 9.10 18.62
CA ALA A 113 -8.10 9.94 17.45
C ALA A 113 -8.43 9.18 16.15
N ASN A 114 -8.86 9.89 15.12
CA ASN A 114 -9.13 9.35 13.78
C ASN A 114 -7.85 9.14 12.94
N ASP A 115 -6.68 8.88 13.56
CA ASP A 115 -5.46 8.76 12.73
C ASP A 115 -5.56 7.56 11.77
N PRO A 116 -5.11 7.75 10.52
CA PRO A 116 -5.21 6.78 9.44
C PRO A 116 -4.48 5.46 9.75
N HIS A 117 -5.12 4.32 9.51
CA HIS A 117 -4.40 3.04 9.48
C HIS A 117 -3.69 2.92 8.12
N HIS A 118 -2.51 3.53 8.01
CA HIS A 118 -1.78 3.72 6.75
C HIS A 118 -1.67 2.47 5.88
N GLY A 119 -1.49 1.28 6.49
CA GLY A 119 -1.43 0.03 5.75
C GLY A 119 -2.76 -0.32 5.09
N SER A 120 -3.88 -0.15 5.80
CA SER A 120 -5.22 -0.43 5.27
C SER A 120 -5.59 0.57 4.18
N GLU A 121 -5.35 1.86 4.40
CA GLU A 121 -5.64 2.89 3.39
C GLU A 121 -4.82 2.72 2.12
N LEU A 122 -3.56 2.32 2.24
CA LEU A 122 -2.74 2.01 1.07
C LEU A 122 -3.25 0.76 0.36
N LEU A 123 -3.63 -0.29 1.09
CA LEU A 123 -4.18 -1.51 0.51
C LEU A 123 -5.52 -1.26 -0.22
N HIS A 124 -6.40 -0.46 0.38
CA HIS A 124 -7.67 -0.05 -0.25
C HIS A 124 -7.42 0.72 -1.54
N TYR A 125 -6.50 1.69 -1.49
CA TYR A 125 -6.11 2.45 -2.68
C TYR A 125 -5.52 1.55 -3.78
N VAL A 126 -4.70 0.56 -3.41
CA VAL A 126 -4.19 -0.44 -4.36
C VAL A 126 -5.35 -1.19 -5.01
N TYR A 127 -6.27 -1.73 -4.21
CA TYR A 127 -7.42 -2.46 -4.71
C TYR A 127 -8.27 -1.60 -5.67
N ASP A 128 -8.64 -0.39 -5.26
CA ASP A 128 -9.50 0.50 -6.04
C ASP A 128 -8.87 0.87 -7.39
N VAL A 129 -7.58 1.19 -7.40
CA VAL A 129 -6.86 1.51 -8.62
C VAL A 129 -6.80 0.30 -9.54
N MET A 130 -6.46 -0.88 -9.03
CA MET A 130 -6.34 -2.08 -9.88
C MET A 130 -7.70 -2.53 -10.41
N HIS A 131 -8.74 -2.49 -9.56
CA HIS A 131 -10.13 -2.73 -9.93
C HIS A 131 -10.60 -1.77 -11.04
N SER A 132 -10.31 -0.47 -10.92
CA SER A 132 -10.73 0.54 -11.91
C SER A 132 -10.14 0.35 -13.30
N ARG A 133 -9.05 -0.43 -13.42
CA ARG A 133 -8.39 -0.74 -14.70
C ARG A 133 -8.96 -1.98 -15.38
N VAL A 134 -9.85 -2.73 -14.71
CA VAL A 134 -10.47 -3.92 -15.30
C VAL A 134 -11.39 -3.48 -16.43
N SER A 135 -11.18 -4.09 -17.59
CA SER A 135 -11.94 -3.79 -18.81
C SER A 135 -11.94 -5.02 -19.72
N PRO A 136 -12.76 -5.05 -20.79
CA PRO A 136 -12.72 -6.12 -21.78
C PRO A 136 -11.32 -6.33 -22.42
N GLU A 137 -10.48 -5.29 -22.45
CA GLU A 137 -9.12 -5.34 -23.00
C GLU A 137 -8.07 -5.73 -21.95
N ARG A 138 -8.40 -5.63 -20.66
CA ARG A 138 -7.56 -6.00 -19.50
C ARG A 138 -8.40 -6.77 -18.49
N MET A 139 -8.68 -8.03 -18.81
CA MET A 139 -9.52 -8.91 -17.99
C MET A 139 -8.74 -9.47 -16.80
N GLN A 140 -8.53 -8.64 -15.77
CA GLN A 140 -8.08 -9.12 -14.47
C GLN A 140 -9.28 -9.50 -13.62
N ARG A 141 -9.22 -10.65 -12.95
CA ARG A 141 -10.30 -11.16 -12.09
C ARG A 141 -10.12 -10.80 -10.63
N CYS A 142 -8.88 -10.77 -10.14
CA CYS A 142 -8.63 -10.57 -8.73
C CYS A 142 -7.26 -10.00 -8.41
N LEU A 143 -7.16 -9.44 -7.20
CA LEU A 143 -5.91 -9.18 -6.51
C LEU A 143 -5.55 -10.39 -5.65
N MET A 144 -4.46 -11.07 -5.99
CA MET A 144 -3.89 -12.16 -5.21
C MET A 144 -2.90 -11.64 -4.17
N ILE A 145 -2.99 -12.15 -2.95
CA ILE A 145 -2.14 -11.74 -1.84
C ILE A 145 -1.67 -12.98 -1.06
N GLU A 146 -0.36 -13.10 -0.90
CA GLU A 146 0.27 -14.11 -0.05
C GLU A 146 0.83 -13.46 1.23
N PRO A 147 0.22 -13.68 2.40
CA PRO A 147 0.68 -13.07 3.63
C PRO A 147 2.00 -13.67 4.12
N ALA A 148 2.95 -12.80 4.42
CA ALA A 148 4.22 -13.16 5.06
C ALA A 148 4.05 -13.50 6.56
N GLY A 149 3.37 -14.61 6.86
CA GLY A 149 3.14 -15.10 8.21
C GLY A 149 1.84 -14.60 8.86
N ASP A 150 1.64 -14.97 10.13
CA ASP A 150 0.34 -14.85 10.82
C ASP A 150 -0.04 -13.39 11.13
N ASP A 151 0.92 -12.51 11.38
CA ASP A 151 0.62 -11.10 11.63
C ASP A 151 0.18 -10.36 10.37
N ALA A 152 0.81 -10.67 9.22
CA ALA A 152 0.36 -10.18 7.92
C ALA A 152 -1.03 -10.74 7.58
N LEU A 153 -1.27 -12.02 7.85
CA LEU A 153 -2.58 -12.65 7.67
C LEU A 153 -3.67 -11.91 8.47
N ARG A 154 -3.43 -11.66 9.76
CA ARG A 154 -4.37 -10.90 10.61
C ARG A 154 -4.57 -9.47 10.13
N PHE A 155 -3.53 -8.83 9.58
CA PHE A 155 -3.65 -7.51 8.99
C PHE A 155 -4.61 -7.54 7.79
N TYR A 156 -4.43 -8.46 6.84
CA TYR A 156 -5.29 -8.53 5.65
C TYR A 156 -6.75 -8.86 6.00
N LEU A 157 -7.00 -9.79 6.94
CA LEU A 157 -8.36 -10.10 7.41
C LEU A 157 -9.08 -8.89 8.01
N LYS A 158 -8.34 -7.99 8.66
CA LYS A 158 -8.90 -6.75 9.24
C LYS A 158 -9.04 -5.65 8.20
N ALA A 159 -8.10 -5.55 7.28
CA ALA A 159 -8.06 -4.51 6.27
C ALA A 159 -9.06 -4.77 5.14
N LEU A 160 -9.38 -6.03 4.83
CA LEU A 160 -10.32 -6.40 3.77
C LEU A 160 -11.50 -7.19 4.38
N PRO A 161 -12.41 -6.51 5.10
CA PRO A 161 -13.54 -7.19 5.70
C PRO A 161 -14.50 -7.71 4.62
N THR A 162 -14.98 -8.94 4.77
CA THR A 162 -15.74 -9.68 3.75
C THR A 162 -17.12 -9.08 3.42
N ASN A 163 -17.63 -8.18 4.26
CA ASN A 163 -18.87 -7.43 4.00
C ASN A 163 -18.66 -6.22 3.08
N GLU A 164 -17.42 -5.82 2.82
CA GLU A 164 -17.07 -4.68 1.96
C GLU A 164 -16.28 -5.13 0.73
N TYR A 165 -15.49 -6.20 0.84
CA TYR A 165 -14.64 -6.72 -0.24
C TYR A 165 -14.97 -8.19 -0.54
N PRO A 166 -15.01 -8.61 -1.83
CA PRO A 166 -15.27 -9.99 -2.23
C PRO A 166 -14.03 -10.87 -2.03
N VAL A 167 -13.72 -11.17 -0.77
CA VAL A 167 -12.50 -11.90 -0.37
C VAL A 167 -12.76 -13.39 -0.26
N ARG A 168 -11.91 -14.18 -0.92
CA ARG A 168 -11.75 -15.62 -0.70
C ARG A 168 -10.39 -15.88 -0.07
N PHE A 169 -10.35 -16.68 1.00
CA PHE A 169 -9.12 -17.11 1.64
C PHE A 169 -8.98 -18.63 1.54
N ASP A 170 -7.88 -19.08 0.96
CA ASP A 170 -7.48 -20.49 0.94
C ASP A 170 -6.55 -20.75 2.14
N PRO A 171 -6.98 -21.53 3.16
CA PRO A 171 -6.18 -21.78 4.34
C PRO A 171 -5.02 -22.76 4.10
N GLU A 172 -5.09 -23.61 3.07
CA GLU A 172 -4.04 -24.60 2.77
C GLU A 172 -2.84 -23.90 2.13
N GLU A 173 -3.10 -23.11 1.09
CA GLU A 173 -2.08 -22.32 0.39
C GLU A 173 -1.77 -21.00 1.10
N ARG A 174 -2.57 -20.63 2.11
CA ARG A 174 -2.52 -19.34 2.82
C ARG A 174 -2.63 -18.13 1.88
N VAL A 175 -3.42 -18.23 0.82
CA VAL A 175 -3.56 -17.15 -0.19
C VAL A 175 -4.92 -16.46 -0.08
N PHE A 176 -4.94 -15.14 -0.22
CA PHE A 176 -6.15 -14.37 -0.47
C PHE A 176 -6.33 -14.12 -1.96
N ALA A 177 -7.57 -14.21 -2.43
CA ALA A 177 -8.02 -13.65 -3.69
C ALA A 177 -9.14 -12.63 -3.40
N VAL A 178 -8.93 -11.38 -3.80
CA VAL A 178 -9.93 -10.31 -3.71
C VAL A 178 -10.47 -10.05 -5.10
N ALA A 179 -11.71 -10.46 -5.38
CA ALA A 179 -12.28 -10.31 -6.72
C ALA A 179 -12.48 -8.84 -7.12
N TYR A 180 -12.39 -8.56 -8.40
CA TYR A 180 -12.65 -7.25 -8.99
C TYR A 180 -14.06 -7.15 -9.54
N ASP A 181 -14.55 -8.22 -10.12
CA ASP A 181 -15.96 -8.36 -10.43
C ASP A 181 -16.72 -8.78 -9.16
N GLY A 182 -17.79 -8.05 -8.84
CA GLY A 182 -18.79 -8.50 -7.85
C GLY A 182 -19.48 -9.80 -8.26
N LEU A 183 -19.11 -10.38 -9.41
CA LEU A 183 -19.38 -11.74 -9.80
C LEU A 183 -18.42 -12.63 -9.02
N THR A 184 -18.91 -13.09 -7.88
CA THR A 184 -18.51 -14.35 -7.24
C THR A 184 -17.89 -15.33 -8.25
N LEU A 185 -16.61 -15.66 -8.02
CA LEU A 185 -15.96 -16.87 -8.51
C LEU A 185 -16.87 -18.09 -8.38
#